data_AF-A0A523K437-F1
#
_entry.id   AF-A0A523K437-F1
#
_cell.length_a   1.000
_cell.length_b   1.000
_cell.length_c   1.000
_cell.angle_alpha   90.00
_cell.angle_beta   90.00
_cell.angle_gamma   90.00
#
_symmetry.space_group_name_H-M   'P 1'
#
loop_
_entity.id
_entity.type
_entity.pdbx_description
1 polymer ?
#
loop_
_entity_poly.entity_id
_entity_poly.type
_entity_poly.pdbx_seq_one_letter_code
_entity_poly.pdbx_strand_id
1 'polypeptide(L)' 'EDVKPLRIESVGRYAIQIAWSDGHESGIYPFVRLRELDVG' A
#
# COMPACT_ATOMS: atom_id res chain seq x y z
N GLU A 1 -8.98 -14.61 9.96
CA GLU A 1 -8.64 -13.36 10.64
C GLU A 1 -8.68 -12.21 9.64
N ASP A 2 -8.91 -10.98 10.09
CA ASP A 2 -8.92 -9.81 9.20
C ASP A 2 -7.49 -9.40 8.81
N VAL A 3 -7.31 -9.08 7.53
CA VAL A 3 -6.04 -8.55 7.01
C VAL A 3 -5.97 -7.05 7.31
N LYS A 4 -4.87 -6.63 7.95
CA LYS A 4 -4.65 -5.23 8.35
C LYS A 4 -3.22 -4.79 8.02
N PRO A 5 -3.00 -3.49 7.75
CA PRO A 5 -1.66 -2.96 7.55
C PRO A 5 -0.89 -2.98 8.87
N LEU A 6 0.32 -3.53 8.86
CA LEU A 6 1.26 -3.50 9.99
C LEU A 6 2.27 -2.34 9.86
N ARG A 7 2.59 -1.95 8.63
CA ARG A 7 3.51 -0.83 8.35
C ARG A 7 3.18 -0.20 7.01
N ILE A 8 3.38 1.11 6.92
CA ILE A 8 3.29 1.89 5.68
C ILE A 8 4.53 2.77 5.58
N GLU A 9 5.26 2.68 4.47
CA GLU A 9 6.51 3.42 4.25
C GLU A 9 6.46 4.14 2.89
N SER A 10 7.08 5.34 2.82
CA SER A 10 7.19 6.07 1.55
C SER A 10 8.25 5.45 0.65
N VAL A 11 7.91 5.23 -0.61
CA VAL A 11 8.89 4.85 -1.65
C VAL A 11 9.15 6.09 -2.51
N GLY A 12 10.25 6.78 -2.18
CA GLY A 12 10.60 8.06 -2.78
C GLY A 12 9.44 9.06 -2.66
N ARG A 13 9.11 9.73 -3.78
CA ARG A 13 8.00 10.71 -3.85
C ARG A 13 6.82 10.25 -4.70
N TYR A 14 6.72 8.95 -5.02
CA TYR A 14 5.76 8.47 -6.02
C TYR A 14 4.86 7.32 -5.57
N ALA A 15 5.16 6.65 -4.46
CA ALA A 15 4.42 5.49 -3.99
C ALA A 15 4.54 5.29 -2.47
N ILE A 16 3.74 4.36 -1.95
CA ILE A 16 3.89 3.76 -0.63
C ILE A 16 4.09 2.24 -0.73
N GLN A 17 4.77 1.64 0.23
CA GLN A 17 4.83 0.20 0.43
C GLN A 17 4.06 -0.16 1.70
N ILE A 18 3.32 -1.28 1.68
CA ILE A 18 2.53 -1.75 2.82
C ILE A 18 2.97 -3.17 3.20
N ALA A 19 3.27 -3.38 4.48
CA ALA A 19 3.42 -4.71 5.06
C ALA A 19 2.09 -5.13 5.70
N TRP A 20 1.57 -6.28 5.31
CA TRP A 20 0.26 -6.81 5.73
C TRP A 20 0.40 -7.87 6.81
N SER A 21 -0.64 -8.01 7.63
CA SER A 21 -0.65 -8.98 8.74
C SER A 21 -0.66 -10.45 8.31
N ASP A 22 -0.90 -10.74 7.04
CA ASP A 22 -0.88 -12.07 6.46
C ASP A 22 0.50 -12.47 5.87
N GLY A 23 1.51 -11.60 6.02
CA GLY A 23 2.88 -11.83 5.57
C GLY A 23 3.21 -11.25 4.19
N HIS A 24 2.26 -10.61 3.49
CA HIS A 24 2.58 -9.90 2.24
C HIS A 24 3.31 -8.58 2.52
N GLU A 25 4.46 -8.37 1.84
CA GLU A 25 5.27 -7.15 2.04
C GLU A 25 5.87 -6.56 0.75
N SER A 26 5.70 -7.20 -0.41
CA SER A 26 6.32 -6.78 -1.67
C SER A 26 5.55 -5.71 -2.46
N GLY A 27 4.37 -5.30 -1.97
CA GLY A 27 3.48 -4.40 -2.70
C GLY A 27 3.94 -2.94 -2.67
N ILE A 28 4.28 -2.37 -3.83
CA ILE A 28 4.44 -0.93 -4.03
C ILE A 28 3.17 -0.38 -4.68
N TYR A 29 2.58 0.63 -4.07
CA TYR A 29 1.33 1.26 -4.46
C TYR A 29 1.58 2.71 -4.91
N PRO A 30 1.67 2.98 -6.22
CA PRO A 30 1.85 4.32 -6.74
C PRO A 30 0.68 5.23 -6.41
N PHE A 31 0.96 6.50 -6.06
CA PHE A 31 -0.09 7.47 -5.71
C PHE A 31 -1.10 7.69 -6.84
N VAL A 32 -0.64 7.66 -8.10
CA VAL A 32 -1.50 7.79 -9.28
C VAL A 32 -2.55 6.67 -9.29
N ARG A 33 -2.11 5.42 -9.08
CA ARG A 33 -3.01 4.25 -9.07
C ARG A 33 -3.96 4.30 -7.89
N LEU A 34 -3.49 4.68 -6.71
CA LEU A 34 -4.35 4.81 -5.53
C LEU A 34 -5.46 5.85 -5.76
N ARG A 35 -5.14 6.99 -6.39
CA ARG A 35 -6.12 8.03 -6.74
C ARG A 35 -7.10 7.57 -7.83
N GLU A 36 -6.67 6.74 -8.77
CA GLU A 36 -7.58 6.12 -9.76
C GLU A 36 -8.57 5.16 -9.11
N LEU A 37 -8.14 4.45 -8.05
CA LEU A 37 -9.01 3.56 -7.27
C LEU A 37 -9.96 4.32 -6.33
N ASP A 38 -9.64 5.57 -5.99
CA ASP A 38 -10.48 6.45 -5.16
C ASP A 38 -11.70 6.99 -5.93
N VAL A 39 -11.76 6.80 -7.26
CA VAL A 39 -12.94 7.14 -8.04
C VAL A 39 -13.98 6.04 -7.85
N GLY A 40 -14.89 6.29 -6.88
CA GLY A 40 -16.03 5.43 -6.55
C GLY A 40 -17.04 5.24 -7.68
#